data_AF-A0AAE1UMB3-F1
#
_entry.id   AF-A0AAE1UMB3-F1
#
_cell.length_a   1.000
_cell.length_b   1.000
_cell.length_c   1.000
_cell.angle_alpha   90.00
_cell.angle_beta   90.00
_cell.angle_gamma   90.00
#
_symmetry.space_group_name_H-M   'P 1'
#
loop_
_entity.id
_entity.type
_entity.pdbx_description
1 polymer ?
#
loop_
_entity_poly.entity_id
_entity_poly.type
_entity_poly.pdbx_seq_one_letter_code
_entity_poly.pdbx_strand_id
1 'polypeptide(L)'
;MLEILNVLGKSLKLDINEENFEMKLDKIPYTIHCAETQDVRQAIDSDFSARCQEHKIEGENSISTWRAHSFTERTWKETVKLAWEISPVLAVYLPCRFKTSDAVKNEVSRLVRVSPTLVSHLPEALQYLVTPDSILTEQPEIIHILNWSLVSPIQALSFFSRQYPPHPVTAQYAIKVLSSYEPDVILFYIPQIVQAIRYDSMGYVTEFIKQTAKRSQLLAHQLIWNMKTNMFRDEESLEPDTELHDSLSHLIDSIVNDLSGNALRFYHRQFSFFDDVTSISGKIRSFPKGKQRKNALIDELQLIRLRKGCYLPSNSEALVLDIDRDFAVPLQSAAKAPFLSRFKVKTMAFNELENFALKIEEKNDLSESNDNKIEKCENLTKNVQNCSGKMINSKSELKDESSDNTNSENLTRTSFDDEEESNLDEIWQSAIFKVGDDVRQVRIIKLIVDHFSY
;
A
#
# COMPACT_ATOMS: atom_id res chain seq x y z
N MET A 1 -24.21 29.18 2.54
CA MET A 1 -25.17 29.70 3.54
C MET A 1 -24.85 29.18 4.94
N LEU A 2 -25.26 27.97 5.34
CA LEU A 2 -25.09 27.48 6.72
C LEU A 2 -23.63 27.49 7.25
N GLU A 3 -22.66 27.19 6.38
CA GLU A 3 -21.22 27.29 6.67
C GLU A 3 -20.75 28.75 6.90
N ILE A 4 -21.29 29.69 6.14
CA ILE A 4 -21.03 31.13 6.26
C ILE A 4 -21.61 31.66 7.57
N LEU A 5 -22.83 31.27 7.95
CA LEU A 5 -23.43 31.60 9.26
C LEU A 5 -22.59 31.04 10.42
N ASN A 6 -22.04 29.83 10.30
CA ASN A 6 -21.15 29.27 11.31
C ASN A 6 -19.82 30.05 11.43
N VAL A 7 -19.30 30.59 10.32
CA VAL A 7 -18.11 31.46 10.32
C VAL A 7 -18.43 32.86 10.89
N LEU A 8 -19.52 33.50 10.46
CA LEU A 8 -19.96 34.80 10.99
C LEU A 8 -20.26 34.72 12.50
N GLY A 9 -20.96 33.68 12.96
CA GLY A 9 -21.21 33.41 14.38
C GLY A 9 -19.94 33.07 15.21
N LYS A 10 -18.83 32.67 14.57
CA LYS A 10 -17.50 32.62 15.21
C LYS A 10 -16.86 34.01 15.27
N SER A 11 -17.01 34.85 14.23
CA SER A 11 -16.43 36.22 14.17
C SER A 11 -16.86 37.11 15.34
N LEU A 12 -18.06 36.87 15.89
CA LEU A 12 -18.63 37.57 17.04
C LEU A 12 -17.94 37.26 18.38
N LYS A 13 -17.10 36.22 18.43
CA LYS A 13 -16.44 35.71 19.65
C LYS A 13 -14.92 35.87 19.64
N LEU A 14 -14.36 36.40 18.55
CA LEU A 14 -12.95 36.74 18.45
C LEU A 14 -12.70 38.10 19.11
N ASP A 15 -11.48 38.33 19.59
CA ASP A 15 -11.07 39.65 20.07
C ASP A 15 -11.17 40.68 18.93
N ILE A 16 -11.20 41.96 19.27
CA ILE A 16 -11.22 43.07 18.31
C ILE A 16 -9.78 43.51 17.98
N ASN A 17 -8.81 43.20 18.86
CA ASN A 17 -7.46 43.76 18.84
C ASN A 17 -6.40 42.92 18.08
N GLU A 18 -6.77 41.80 17.47
CA GLU A 18 -5.86 41.02 16.60
C GLU A 18 -5.98 41.51 15.13
N GLU A 19 -4.88 41.92 14.51
CA GLU A 19 -4.91 42.42 13.13
C GLU A 19 -5.04 41.26 12.10
N ASN A 20 -5.81 41.49 11.03
CA ASN A 20 -6.07 40.60 9.89
C ASN A 20 -6.99 39.37 10.14
N PHE A 21 -8.28 39.64 10.41
CA PHE A 21 -9.33 38.61 10.46
C PHE A 21 -9.83 38.14 9.07
N GLU A 22 -9.00 37.39 8.35
CA GLU A 22 -9.46 36.55 7.23
C GLU A 22 -9.85 35.15 7.71
N MET A 23 -11.13 34.79 7.59
CA MET A 23 -11.59 33.42 7.83
C MET A 23 -11.87 32.69 6.52
N LYS A 24 -11.23 31.53 6.32
CA LYS A 24 -11.52 30.62 5.20
C LYS A 24 -12.81 29.85 5.45
N LEU A 25 -13.52 29.54 4.37
CA LEU A 25 -14.59 28.55 4.37
C LEU A 25 -13.98 27.16 4.13
N ASP A 26 -14.41 26.15 4.89
CA ASP A 26 -13.80 24.82 4.89
C ASP A 26 -14.00 24.08 3.54
N LYS A 27 -15.04 24.45 2.77
CA LYS A 27 -15.44 23.74 1.53
C LYS A 27 -15.43 24.59 0.27
N ILE A 28 -15.06 25.86 0.34
CA ILE A 28 -15.17 26.81 -0.78
C ILE A 28 -13.94 27.73 -0.78
N PRO A 29 -13.27 27.97 -1.93
CA PRO A 29 -12.04 28.77 -2.00
C PRO A 29 -12.27 30.30 -1.90
N TYR A 30 -13.07 30.73 -0.91
CA TYR A 30 -13.31 32.13 -0.59
C TYR A 30 -13.02 32.40 0.90
N THR A 31 -12.39 33.54 1.18
CA THR A 31 -12.22 34.11 2.52
C THR A 31 -13.31 35.13 2.83
N ILE A 32 -13.65 35.23 4.11
CA ILE A 32 -14.49 36.29 4.67
C ILE A 32 -13.57 37.21 5.46
N HIS A 33 -13.41 38.45 5.01
CA HIS A 33 -12.80 39.52 5.80
C HIS A 33 -13.82 39.96 6.86
N CYS A 34 -13.44 39.91 8.14
CA CYS A 34 -14.32 40.36 9.22
C CYS A 34 -14.22 41.87 9.40
N ALA A 35 -15.35 42.53 9.64
CA ALA A 35 -15.36 43.97 9.94
C ALA A 35 -14.59 44.32 11.22
N GLU A 36 -14.04 45.53 11.26
CA GLU A 36 -13.18 46.04 12.35
C GLU A 36 -13.93 46.21 13.68
N THR A 37 -15.25 46.45 13.65
CA THR A 37 -16.07 46.72 14.84
C THR A 37 -17.11 45.62 15.09
N GLN A 38 -17.35 45.28 16.36
CA GLN A 38 -18.30 44.23 16.76
C GLN A 38 -19.74 44.51 16.29
N ASP A 39 -20.19 45.76 16.33
CA ASP A 39 -21.54 46.15 15.89
C ASP A 39 -21.76 45.85 14.40
N VAL A 40 -20.77 46.11 13.55
CA VAL A 40 -20.83 45.79 12.11
C VAL A 40 -20.76 44.28 11.88
N ARG A 41 -20.01 43.51 12.69
CA ARG A 41 -20.06 42.03 12.63
C ARG A 41 -21.45 41.51 12.99
N GLN A 42 -22.11 42.07 14.01
CA GLN A 42 -23.49 41.72 14.39
C GLN A 42 -24.50 42.12 13.30
N ALA A 43 -24.36 43.28 12.68
CA ALA A 43 -25.20 43.72 11.57
C ALA A 43 -25.07 42.80 10.35
N ILE A 44 -23.84 42.38 9.99
CA ILE A 44 -23.59 41.45 8.88
C ILE A 44 -24.16 40.05 9.18
N ASP A 45 -23.96 39.51 10.39
CA ASP A 45 -24.53 38.21 10.78
C ASP A 45 -26.08 38.27 10.77
N SER A 46 -26.67 39.36 11.25
CA SER A 46 -28.12 39.56 11.24
C SER A 46 -28.71 39.73 9.84
N ASP A 47 -28.10 40.53 8.96
CA ASP A 47 -28.52 40.70 7.56
C ASP A 47 -28.34 39.40 6.76
N PHE A 48 -27.21 38.71 6.92
CA PHE A 48 -26.99 37.43 6.25
C PHE A 48 -27.95 36.34 6.77
N SER A 49 -28.26 36.33 8.07
CA SER A 49 -29.28 35.46 8.66
C SER A 49 -30.70 35.79 8.16
N ALA A 50 -31.03 37.07 7.97
CA ALA A 50 -32.30 37.49 7.37
C ALA A 50 -32.41 37.03 5.91
N ARG A 51 -31.38 37.23 5.08
CA ARG A 51 -31.35 36.77 3.68
C ARG A 51 -31.35 35.25 3.55
N CYS A 52 -30.72 34.53 4.49
CA CYS A 52 -30.88 33.08 4.58
C CYS A 52 -32.32 32.64 4.90
N GLN A 53 -33.13 33.49 5.54
CA GLN A 53 -34.57 33.24 5.75
C GLN A 53 -35.44 33.63 4.56
N GLU A 54 -34.98 34.50 3.67
CA GLU A 54 -35.60 34.76 2.36
C GLU A 54 -35.38 33.57 1.40
N HIS A 55 -34.24 32.88 1.51
CA HIS A 55 -33.95 31.63 0.80
C HIS A 55 -34.53 30.36 1.48
N LYS A 56 -35.66 30.45 2.18
CA LYS A 56 -36.43 29.27 2.61
C LYS A 56 -36.94 28.50 1.40
N ILE A 57 -36.78 27.18 1.40
CA ILE A 57 -37.34 26.34 0.33
C ILE A 57 -38.85 26.22 0.57
N GLU A 58 -39.66 26.48 -0.46
CA GLU A 58 -41.12 26.35 -0.34
C GLU A 58 -41.49 24.92 0.11
N GLY A 59 -42.28 24.81 1.18
CA GLY A 59 -42.65 23.53 1.78
C GLY A 59 -41.65 22.94 2.80
N GLU A 60 -40.51 23.57 3.06
CA GLU A 60 -39.51 23.07 4.04
C GLU A 60 -40.09 22.85 5.45
N ASN A 61 -41.00 23.72 5.89
CA ASN A 61 -41.73 23.58 7.15
C ASN A 61 -42.62 22.32 7.16
N SER A 62 -43.24 21.97 6.03
CA SER A 62 -44.06 20.77 5.87
C SER A 62 -43.20 19.51 5.89
N ILE A 63 -42.04 19.53 5.22
CA ILE A 63 -41.04 18.44 5.26
C ILE A 63 -40.51 18.24 6.69
N SER A 64 -40.22 19.33 7.40
CA SER A 64 -39.77 19.31 8.80
C SER A 64 -40.85 18.75 9.73
N THR A 65 -42.12 19.14 9.52
CA THR A 65 -43.27 18.61 10.27
C THR A 65 -43.47 17.11 10.02
N TRP A 66 -43.34 16.66 8.77
CA TRP A 66 -43.39 15.23 8.42
C TRP A 66 -42.22 14.44 9.02
N ARG A 67 -41.00 15.00 8.99
CA ARG A 67 -39.80 14.40 9.61
C ARG A 67 -39.89 14.32 11.13
N ALA A 68 -40.60 15.25 11.78
CA ALA A 68 -40.84 15.25 13.22
C ALA A 68 -41.91 14.23 13.66
N HIS A 69 -42.60 13.55 12.72
CA HIS A 69 -43.64 12.59 13.03
C HIS A 69 -43.06 11.32 13.66
N SER A 70 -43.57 10.94 14.84
CA SER A 70 -43.08 9.78 15.60
C SER A 70 -43.68 8.46 15.10
N PHE A 71 -42.88 7.63 14.44
CA PHE A 71 -43.29 6.31 13.96
C PHE A 71 -43.11 5.24 15.05
N THR A 72 -44.12 4.37 15.23
CA THR A 72 -44.02 3.23 16.16
C THR A 72 -43.14 2.11 15.59
N GLU A 73 -42.60 1.23 16.43
CA GLU A 73 -41.88 0.02 15.99
C GLU A 73 -42.71 -0.84 15.02
N ARG A 74 -44.02 -0.96 15.26
CA ARG A 74 -44.93 -1.68 14.36
C ARG A 74 -45.00 -1.02 13.00
N THR A 75 -45.17 0.32 12.96
CA THR A 75 -45.22 1.09 11.72
C THR A 75 -43.89 1.01 10.97
N TRP A 76 -42.74 1.01 11.66
CA TRP A 76 -41.45 0.76 11.04
C TRP A 76 -41.38 -0.63 10.39
N LYS A 77 -41.78 -1.69 11.11
CA LYS A 77 -41.79 -3.07 10.58
C LYS A 77 -42.71 -3.22 9.35
N GLU A 78 -43.89 -2.61 9.38
CA GLU A 78 -44.82 -2.58 8.24
C GLU A 78 -44.22 -1.79 7.05
N THR A 79 -43.54 -0.67 7.31
CA THR A 79 -42.85 0.14 6.28
C THR A 79 -41.66 -0.61 5.65
N VAL A 80 -40.86 -1.32 6.44
CA VAL A 80 -39.71 -2.11 5.92
C VAL A 80 -40.20 -3.27 5.06
N LYS A 81 -41.28 -3.95 5.43
CA LYS A 81 -41.89 -5.01 4.60
C LYS A 81 -42.38 -4.48 3.26
N LEU A 82 -43.13 -3.38 3.26
CA LEU A 82 -43.59 -2.72 2.04
C LEU A 82 -42.40 -2.29 1.15
N ALA A 83 -41.33 -1.75 1.75
CA ALA A 83 -40.12 -1.40 1.01
C ALA A 83 -39.43 -2.63 0.40
N TRP A 84 -39.39 -3.77 1.10
CA TRP A 84 -38.82 -5.03 0.61
C TRP A 84 -39.65 -5.67 -0.51
N GLU A 85 -40.98 -5.61 -0.39
CA GLU A 85 -41.94 -6.06 -1.41
C GLU A 85 -41.83 -5.22 -2.70
N ILE A 86 -41.53 -3.93 -2.59
CA ILE A 86 -41.23 -3.04 -3.73
C ILE A 86 -39.82 -3.31 -4.29
N SER A 87 -38.81 -3.39 -3.43
CA SER A 87 -37.42 -3.71 -3.80
C SER A 87 -36.57 -4.09 -2.57
N PRO A 88 -36.01 -5.31 -2.50
CA PRO A 88 -35.06 -5.68 -1.45
C PRO A 88 -33.86 -4.73 -1.34
N VAL A 89 -33.41 -4.16 -2.48
CA VAL A 89 -32.34 -3.15 -2.53
C VAL A 89 -32.73 -1.89 -1.73
N LEU A 90 -33.95 -1.38 -1.93
CA LEU A 90 -34.45 -0.21 -1.21
C LEU A 90 -34.48 -0.46 0.31
N ALA A 91 -34.96 -1.63 0.73
CA ALA A 91 -35.03 -2.02 2.14
C ALA A 91 -33.64 -2.12 2.79
N VAL A 92 -32.64 -2.68 2.10
CA VAL A 92 -31.25 -2.78 2.58
C VAL A 92 -30.64 -1.42 2.93
N TYR A 93 -30.97 -0.35 2.18
CA TYR A 93 -30.46 1.01 2.47
C TYR A 93 -31.35 1.85 3.41
N LEU A 94 -32.48 1.34 3.91
CA LEU A 94 -33.31 2.07 4.89
C LEU A 94 -32.56 2.37 6.22
N PRO A 95 -31.81 1.43 6.84
CA PRO A 95 -31.04 1.72 8.05
C PRO A 95 -29.99 2.82 7.87
N CYS A 96 -29.44 2.98 6.67
CA CYS A 96 -28.48 4.04 6.35
C CYS A 96 -29.11 5.45 6.47
N ARG A 97 -30.42 5.56 6.21
CA ARG A 97 -31.20 6.80 6.35
C ARG A 97 -31.78 6.96 7.76
N PHE A 98 -32.30 5.90 8.35
CA PHE A 98 -32.97 5.88 9.65
C PHE A 98 -32.09 5.28 10.77
N LYS A 99 -30.86 5.78 10.90
CA LYS A 99 -29.81 5.25 11.80
C LYS A 99 -30.20 5.14 13.28
N THR A 100 -31.23 5.85 13.71
CA THR A 100 -31.74 5.88 15.10
C THR A 100 -32.84 4.86 15.38
N SER A 101 -33.20 3.99 14.42
CA SER A 101 -34.30 3.03 14.56
C SER A 101 -33.82 1.58 14.42
N ASP A 102 -33.48 0.95 15.55
CA ASP A 102 -33.14 -0.48 15.59
C ASP A 102 -34.29 -1.37 15.09
N ALA A 103 -35.54 -0.92 15.19
CA ALA A 103 -36.70 -1.58 14.60
C ALA A 103 -36.56 -1.80 13.09
N VAL A 104 -36.01 -0.81 12.36
CA VAL A 104 -35.75 -0.89 10.92
C VAL A 104 -34.61 -1.87 10.65
N LYS A 105 -33.48 -1.73 11.37
CA LYS A 105 -32.31 -2.62 11.23
C LYS A 105 -32.67 -4.09 11.50
N ASN A 106 -33.41 -4.35 12.58
CA ASN A 106 -33.77 -5.71 13.00
C ASN A 106 -34.73 -6.40 12.02
N GLU A 107 -35.69 -5.67 11.42
CA GLU A 107 -36.57 -6.23 10.40
C GLU A 107 -35.86 -6.48 9.07
N VAL A 108 -34.92 -5.60 8.66
CA VAL A 108 -34.03 -5.86 7.51
C VAL A 108 -33.17 -7.11 7.78
N SER A 109 -32.52 -7.23 8.94
CA SER A 109 -31.80 -8.44 9.34
C SER A 109 -32.66 -9.70 9.48
N ARG A 110 -33.98 -9.56 9.63
CA ARG A 110 -34.92 -10.70 9.58
C ARG A 110 -35.22 -11.09 8.14
N LEU A 111 -35.49 -10.12 7.27
CA LEU A 111 -35.82 -10.35 5.85
C LEU A 111 -34.61 -10.88 5.05
N VAL A 112 -33.42 -10.32 5.28
CA VAL A 112 -32.17 -10.79 4.65
C VAL A 112 -31.85 -12.24 4.99
N ARG A 113 -32.09 -12.69 6.23
CA ARG A 113 -31.92 -14.11 6.61
C ARG A 113 -33.01 -15.01 6.04
N VAL A 114 -34.24 -14.53 5.90
CA VAL A 114 -35.35 -15.31 5.31
C VAL A 114 -35.24 -15.45 3.78
N SER A 115 -34.57 -14.53 3.09
CA SER A 115 -34.41 -14.60 1.62
C SER A 115 -33.07 -14.00 1.13
N PRO A 116 -31.92 -14.59 1.52
CA PRO A 116 -30.59 -14.03 1.24
C PRO A 116 -30.26 -13.97 -0.25
N THR A 117 -30.80 -14.88 -1.05
CA THR A 117 -30.62 -14.94 -2.52
C THR A 117 -31.18 -13.72 -3.25
N LEU A 118 -32.11 -12.96 -2.66
CA LEU A 118 -32.66 -11.74 -3.25
C LEU A 118 -31.71 -10.54 -3.14
N VAL A 119 -30.70 -10.61 -2.27
CA VAL A 119 -29.80 -9.49 -1.93
C VAL A 119 -28.32 -9.87 -1.95
N SER A 120 -27.95 -11.11 -2.30
CA SER A 120 -26.55 -11.55 -2.31
C SER A 120 -25.65 -10.78 -3.27
N HIS A 121 -26.23 -10.08 -4.25
CA HIS A 121 -25.54 -9.19 -5.17
C HIS A 121 -25.17 -7.82 -4.56
N LEU A 122 -25.60 -7.51 -3.32
CA LEU A 122 -25.33 -6.25 -2.62
C LEU A 122 -24.30 -6.46 -1.49
N PRO A 123 -23.08 -5.88 -1.55
CA PRO A 123 -22.08 -6.08 -0.50
C PRO A 123 -22.53 -5.52 0.86
N GLU A 124 -23.28 -4.41 0.88
CA GLU A 124 -23.79 -3.79 2.11
C GLU A 124 -24.85 -4.64 2.82
N ALA A 125 -25.55 -5.51 2.09
CA ALA A 125 -26.53 -6.42 2.68
C ALA A 125 -25.88 -7.52 3.54
N LEU A 126 -24.57 -7.80 3.36
CA LEU A 126 -23.88 -8.85 4.10
C LEU A 126 -23.89 -8.62 5.62
N GLN A 127 -23.82 -7.36 6.06
CA GLN A 127 -23.86 -6.99 7.49
C GLN A 127 -25.17 -7.40 8.20
N TYR A 128 -26.22 -7.70 7.42
CA TYR A 128 -27.53 -8.11 7.93
C TYR A 128 -27.73 -9.62 7.93
N LEU A 129 -26.93 -10.36 7.13
CA LEU A 129 -26.84 -11.82 7.15
C LEU A 129 -25.84 -12.30 8.22
N VAL A 130 -24.65 -11.70 8.26
CA VAL A 130 -23.52 -12.17 9.08
C VAL A 130 -23.18 -11.15 10.16
N THR A 131 -23.54 -11.51 11.38
CA THR A 131 -23.33 -10.79 12.63
C THR A 131 -22.49 -11.64 13.60
N PRO A 132 -21.86 -11.05 14.63
CA PRO A 132 -21.16 -11.84 15.65
C PRO A 132 -22.08 -12.87 16.31
N ASP A 133 -23.31 -12.46 16.65
CA ASP A 133 -24.33 -13.32 17.26
C ASP A 133 -24.77 -14.48 16.36
N SER A 134 -24.91 -14.25 15.05
CA SER A 134 -25.27 -15.33 14.11
C SER A 134 -24.16 -16.37 13.98
N ILE A 135 -22.88 -15.96 14.05
CA ILE A 135 -21.74 -16.90 14.07
C ILE A 135 -21.71 -17.65 15.41
N LEU A 136 -21.87 -16.96 16.55
CA LEU A 136 -21.92 -17.58 17.88
C LEU A 136 -23.08 -18.58 18.06
N THR A 137 -24.14 -18.47 17.25
CA THR A 137 -25.30 -19.37 17.26
C THR A 137 -25.33 -20.33 16.06
N GLU A 138 -24.23 -20.41 15.29
CA GLU A 138 -24.05 -21.29 14.13
C GLU A 138 -25.25 -21.30 13.15
N GLN A 139 -25.79 -20.11 12.86
CA GLN A 139 -26.98 -19.97 12.01
C GLN A 139 -26.75 -20.53 10.59
N PRO A 140 -27.57 -21.51 10.12
CA PRO A 140 -27.31 -22.21 8.87
C PRO A 140 -27.37 -21.30 7.64
N GLU A 141 -28.09 -20.18 7.72
CA GLU A 141 -28.18 -19.17 6.66
C GLU A 141 -26.82 -18.54 6.31
N ILE A 142 -25.83 -18.59 7.21
CA ILE A 142 -24.48 -18.06 6.98
C ILE A 142 -23.82 -18.71 5.76
N ILE A 143 -24.16 -19.94 5.39
CA ILE A 143 -23.60 -20.63 4.22
C ILE A 143 -23.81 -19.85 2.91
N HIS A 144 -24.84 -19.00 2.83
CA HIS A 144 -25.10 -18.15 1.68
C HIS A 144 -24.00 -17.09 1.41
N ILE A 145 -23.12 -16.80 2.38
CA ILE A 145 -21.97 -15.89 2.19
C ILE A 145 -21.03 -16.35 1.07
N LEU A 146 -20.87 -17.66 0.84
CA LEU A 146 -19.98 -18.18 -0.19
C LEU A 146 -20.38 -17.72 -1.61
N ASN A 147 -21.67 -17.46 -1.80
CA ASN A 147 -22.28 -16.97 -3.05
C ASN A 147 -22.56 -15.46 -3.02
N TRP A 148 -22.03 -14.72 -2.03
CA TRP A 148 -22.16 -13.27 -1.97
C TRP A 148 -21.24 -12.56 -2.96
N SER A 149 -21.68 -11.36 -3.35
CA SER A 149 -20.87 -10.31 -3.97
C SER A 149 -19.62 -9.99 -3.15
N LEU A 150 -18.60 -9.42 -3.79
CA LEU A 150 -17.34 -9.07 -3.15
C LEU A 150 -17.50 -7.80 -2.30
N VAL A 151 -17.02 -7.84 -1.06
CA VAL A 151 -16.93 -6.66 -0.17
C VAL A 151 -15.55 -6.02 -0.23
N SER A 152 -15.37 -4.88 0.43
CA SER A 152 -14.05 -4.23 0.56
C SER A 152 -13.04 -5.13 1.31
N PRO A 153 -11.72 -4.98 1.07
CA PRO A 153 -10.70 -5.71 1.82
C PRO A 153 -10.78 -5.48 3.33
N ILE A 154 -11.18 -4.27 3.76
CA ILE A 154 -11.39 -3.91 5.17
C ILE A 154 -12.50 -4.76 5.79
N GLN A 155 -13.62 -4.95 5.09
CA GLN A 155 -14.73 -5.77 5.57
C GLN A 155 -14.37 -7.26 5.55
N ALA A 156 -13.62 -7.74 4.55
CA ALA A 156 -13.09 -9.10 4.55
C ALA A 156 -12.15 -9.35 5.75
N LEU A 157 -11.23 -8.42 6.02
CA LEU A 157 -10.30 -8.49 7.14
C LEU A 157 -10.98 -8.40 8.52
N SER A 158 -12.18 -7.81 8.62
CA SER A 158 -12.93 -7.80 9.90
C SER A 158 -13.30 -9.21 10.39
N PHE A 159 -13.46 -10.18 9.49
CA PHE A 159 -13.71 -11.59 9.85
C PHE A 159 -12.47 -12.29 10.46
N PHE A 160 -11.28 -11.69 10.32
CA PHE A 160 -10.04 -12.09 11.00
C PHE A 160 -9.67 -11.10 12.11
N SER A 161 -10.67 -10.64 12.87
CA SER A 161 -10.49 -9.68 13.97
C SER A 161 -11.38 -10.02 15.15
N ARG A 162 -11.09 -9.42 16.31
CA ARG A 162 -11.87 -9.58 17.57
C ARG A 162 -13.35 -9.19 17.46
N GLN A 163 -13.81 -8.62 16.34
CA GLN A 163 -15.21 -8.28 16.10
C GLN A 163 -16.09 -9.51 15.81
N TYR A 164 -15.52 -10.56 15.22
CA TYR A 164 -16.25 -11.77 14.83
C TYR A 164 -15.56 -13.03 15.39
N PRO A 165 -16.32 -14.07 15.79
CA PRO A 165 -15.72 -15.36 16.13
C PRO A 165 -15.09 -16.01 14.89
N PRO A 166 -13.93 -16.70 15.03
CA PRO A 166 -13.35 -17.47 13.92
C PRO A 166 -14.31 -18.57 13.45
N HIS A 167 -14.67 -18.55 12.17
CA HIS A 167 -15.62 -19.50 11.57
C HIS A 167 -15.22 -19.81 10.12
N PRO A 168 -15.21 -21.10 9.69
CA PRO A 168 -14.56 -21.51 8.44
C PRO A 168 -15.23 -20.92 7.19
N VAL A 169 -16.56 -20.78 7.18
CA VAL A 169 -17.28 -20.27 6.00
C VAL A 169 -17.01 -18.78 5.77
N THR A 170 -16.91 -17.99 6.84
CA THR A 170 -16.58 -16.55 6.77
C THR A 170 -15.10 -16.34 6.44
N ALA A 171 -14.22 -17.20 6.96
CA ALA A 171 -12.80 -17.20 6.59
C ALA A 171 -12.60 -17.54 5.09
N GLN A 172 -13.26 -18.58 4.58
CA GLN A 172 -13.22 -18.94 3.15
C GLN A 172 -13.71 -17.79 2.26
N TYR A 173 -14.82 -17.14 2.61
CA TYR A 173 -15.29 -15.96 1.90
C TYR A 173 -14.30 -14.78 1.99
N ALA A 174 -13.73 -14.51 3.16
CA ALA A 174 -12.75 -13.44 3.33
C ALA A 174 -11.49 -13.67 2.48
N ILE A 175 -10.96 -14.90 2.42
CA ILE A 175 -9.85 -15.24 1.53
C ILE A 175 -10.25 -15.16 0.05
N LYS A 176 -11.46 -15.61 -0.32
CA LYS A 176 -12.01 -15.46 -1.69
C LYS A 176 -12.04 -13.98 -2.11
N VAL A 177 -12.47 -13.09 -1.21
CA VAL A 177 -12.52 -11.64 -1.44
C VAL A 177 -11.10 -11.07 -1.56
N LEU A 178 -10.21 -11.33 -0.60
CA LEU A 178 -8.83 -10.83 -0.66
C LEU A 178 -8.05 -11.36 -1.89
N SER A 179 -8.32 -12.61 -2.32
CA SER A 179 -7.70 -13.21 -3.51
C SER A 179 -8.27 -12.72 -4.85
N SER A 180 -9.27 -11.80 -4.82
CA SER A 180 -9.92 -11.24 -6.01
C SER A 180 -9.56 -9.77 -6.29
N TYR A 181 -8.77 -9.14 -5.42
CA TYR A 181 -8.18 -7.82 -5.65
C TYR A 181 -6.78 -7.95 -6.26
N GLU A 182 -6.38 -6.92 -7.01
CA GLU A 182 -5.05 -6.83 -7.62
C GLU A 182 -3.92 -6.66 -6.57
N PRO A 183 -2.66 -7.02 -6.90
CA PRO A 183 -1.53 -6.96 -5.97
C PRO A 183 -1.30 -5.59 -5.33
N ASP A 184 -1.47 -4.50 -6.06
CA ASP A 184 -1.32 -3.12 -5.62
C ASP A 184 -2.32 -2.74 -4.52
N VAL A 185 -3.58 -3.18 -4.65
CA VAL A 185 -4.60 -3.02 -3.61
C VAL A 185 -4.23 -3.83 -2.36
N ILE A 186 -3.75 -5.07 -2.53
CA ILE A 186 -3.36 -5.93 -1.41
C ILE A 186 -2.10 -5.43 -0.68
N LEU A 187 -1.15 -4.80 -1.39
CA LEU A 187 0.04 -4.13 -0.85
C LEU A 187 -0.32 -3.13 0.27
N PHE A 188 -1.40 -2.38 0.08
CA PHE A 188 -1.91 -1.38 1.01
C PHE A 188 -2.34 -2.02 2.35
N TYR A 189 -2.97 -3.19 2.29
CA TYR A 189 -3.51 -3.90 3.45
C TYR A 189 -2.53 -4.88 4.12
N ILE A 190 -1.28 -4.99 3.65
CA ILE A 190 -0.24 -5.86 4.24
C ILE A 190 -0.14 -5.73 5.78
N PRO A 191 -0.12 -4.53 6.39
CA PRO A 191 -0.03 -4.40 7.85
C PRO A 191 -1.22 -5.04 8.58
N GLN A 192 -2.43 -4.93 8.02
CA GLN A 192 -3.64 -5.52 8.58
C GLN A 192 -3.69 -7.04 8.36
N ILE A 193 -3.23 -7.52 7.19
CA ILE A 193 -3.09 -8.94 6.86
C ILE A 193 -2.10 -9.64 7.81
N VAL A 194 -0.97 -8.99 8.16
CA VAL A 194 -0.01 -9.54 9.12
C VAL A 194 -0.57 -9.56 10.55
N GLN A 195 -1.36 -8.55 10.98
CA GLN A 195 -2.03 -8.60 12.29
C GLN A 195 -3.18 -9.63 12.35
N ALA A 196 -3.84 -9.91 11.23
CA ALA A 196 -4.92 -10.91 11.15
C ALA A 196 -4.46 -12.34 11.54
N ILE A 197 -3.15 -12.63 11.43
CA ILE A 197 -2.54 -13.89 11.87
C ILE A 197 -2.81 -14.16 13.37
N ARG A 198 -2.92 -13.13 14.22
CA ARG A 198 -3.26 -13.27 15.66
C ARG A 198 -4.61 -13.96 15.90
N TYR A 199 -5.47 -14.00 14.90
CA TYR A 199 -6.82 -14.56 14.97
C TYR A 199 -7.04 -15.72 13.96
N ASP A 200 -5.98 -16.16 13.27
CA ASP A 200 -6.02 -17.19 12.23
C ASP A 200 -5.95 -18.62 12.80
N SER A 201 -6.93 -19.00 13.63
CA SER A 201 -6.99 -20.31 14.30
C SER A 201 -7.10 -21.52 13.35
N MET A 202 -7.28 -21.28 12.05
CA MET A 202 -7.49 -22.30 11.01
C MET A 202 -6.45 -22.24 9.87
N GLY A 203 -5.49 -21.31 9.91
CA GLY A 203 -4.43 -21.19 8.89
C GLY A 203 -4.84 -20.58 7.55
N TYR A 204 -6.03 -19.98 7.45
CA TYR A 204 -6.54 -19.37 6.20
C TYR A 204 -5.76 -18.11 5.81
N VAL A 205 -5.42 -17.25 6.77
CA VAL A 205 -4.61 -16.04 6.52
C VAL A 205 -3.16 -16.45 6.20
N THR A 206 -2.65 -17.42 6.95
CA THR A 206 -1.30 -17.98 6.80
C THR A 206 -1.10 -18.57 5.40
N GLU A 207 -2.05 -19.38 4.91
CA GLU A 207 -1.99 -19.96 3.57
C GLU A 207 -2.23 -18.91 2.48
N PHE A 208 -3.14 -17.95 2.68
CA PHE A 208 -3.30 -16.81 1.76
C PHE A 208 -2.00 -16.00 1.59
N ILE A 209 -1.26 -15.75 2.67
CA ILE A 209 0.03 -15.07 2.62
C ILE A 209 1.05 -15.89 1.80
N LYS A 210 1.12 -17.23 2.00
CA LYS A 210 2.00 -18.10 1.21
C LYS A 210 1.65 -18.09 -0.28
N GLN A 211 0.37 -18.19 -0.62
CA GLN A 211 -0.09 -18.14 -2.02
C GLN A 211 0.18 -16.77 -2.66
N THR A 212 0.00 -15.68 -1.90
CA THR A 212 0.25 -14.31 -2.35
C THR A 212 1.74 -14.08 -2.62
N ALA A 213 2.62 -14.50 -1.71
CA ALA A 213 4.07 -14.42 -1.87
C ALA A 213 4.61 -15.29 -3.02
N LYS A 214 3.92 -16.38 -3.38
CA LYS A 214 4.23 -17.20 -4.57
C LYS A 214 3.77 -16.56 -5.88
N ARG A 215 2.79 -15.65 -5.85
CA ARG A 215 2.30 -14.93 -7.04
C ARG A 215 3.11 -13.68 -7.37
N SER A 216 3.53 -12.90 -6.36
CA SER A 216 4.36 -11.69 -6.54
C SER A 216 5.50 -11.64 -5.54
N GLN A 217 6.69 -11.34 -6.06
CA GLN A 217 7.93 -11.16 -5.30
C GLN A 217 7.98 -9.79 -4.62
N LEU A 218 7.42 -8.75 -5.23
CA LEU A 218 7.22 -7.44 -4.59
C LEU A 218 6.30 -7.57 -3.37
N LEU A 219 5.20 -8.33 -3.46
CA LEU A 219 4.38 -8.65 -2.28
C LEU A 219 5.13 -9.50 -1.27
N ALA A 220 5.86 -10.55 -1.70
CA ALA A 220 6.69 -11.36 -0.80
C ALA A 220 7.68 -10.51 0.01
N HIS A 221 8.38 -9.57 -0.63
CA HIS A 221 9.34 -8.68 0.03
C HIS A 221 8.65 -7.75 1.04
N GLN A 222 7.51 -7.16 0.69
CA GLN A 222 6.75 -6.26 1.56
C GLN A 222 6.08 -6.98 2.74
N LEU A 223 5.61 -8.22 2.52
CA LEU A 223 5.19 -9.13 3.58
C LEU A 223 6.36 -9.45 4.51
N ILE A 224 7.53 -9.86 3.99
CA ILE A 224 8.70 -10.19 4.81
C ILE A 224 9.20 -8.98 5.63
N TRP A 225 9.28 -7.77 5.05
CA TRP A 225 9.60 -6.57 5.83
C TRP A 225 8.58 -6.33 6.94
N ASN A 226 7.28 -6.39 6.64
CA ASN A 226 6.23 -6.13 7.62
C ASN A 226 6.24 -7.17 8.75
N MET A 227 6.43 -8.46 8.42
CA MET A 227 6.56 -9.53 9.41
C MET A 227 7.81 -9.33 10.28
N LYS A 228 8.99 -9.06 9.71
CA LYS A 228 10.21 -8.75 10.48
C LYS A 228 10.01 -7.58 11.46
N THR A 229 9.25 -6.54 11.08
CA THR A 229 8.90 -5.41 11.97
C THR A 229 7.84 -5.74 13.05
N ASN A 230 7.15 -6.88 12.95
CA ASN A 230 6.13 -7.32 13.91
C ASN A 230 6.52 -8.56 14.73
N MET A 231 7.70 -9.16 14.48
CA MET A 231 8.27 -10.22 15.31
C MET A 231 8.66 -9.75 16.72
N PHE A 232 8.92 -8.44 16.89
CA PHE A 232 9.34 -7.82 18.13
C PHE A 232 8.43 -6.64 18.49
N ARG A 233 8.22 -6.41 19.79
CA ARG A 233 7.39 -5.30 20.28
C ARG A 233 8.19 -4.01 20.43
N ASP A 234 9.43 -4.14 20.89
CA ASP A 234 10.36 -3.07 21.20
C ASP A 234 11.13 -2.56 19.96
N GLU A 235 12.03 -1.60 20.21
CA GLU A 235 12.82 -0.88 19.20
C GLU A 235 14.24 -1.44 18.99
N GLU A 236 14.73 -2.33 19.88
CA GLU A 236 16.07 -2.93 19.82
C GLU A 236 16.04 -4.45 19.52
N SER A 237 14.86 -4.99 19.22
CA SER A 237 14.58 -6.42 18.94
C SER A 237 14.93 -7.36 20.10
N LEU A 238 14.61 -6.94 21.33
CA LEU A 238 14.86 -7.69 22.57
C LEU A 238 13.60 -8.39 23.11
N GLU A 239 12.40 -7.87 22.83
CA GLU A 239 11.11 -8.37 23.32
C GLU A 239 10.29 -8.98 22.17
N PRO A 240 10.38 -10.31 21.93
CA PRO A 240 9.59 -10.97 20.90
C PRO A 240 8.09 -10.92 21.21
N ASP A 241 7.25 -10.76 20.18
CA ASP A 241 5.79 -10.77 20.37
C ASP A 241 5.29 -12.19 20.63
N THR A 242 4.89 -12.48 21.88
CA THR A 242 4.48 -13.81 22.35
C THR A 242 3.32 -14.47 21.59
N GLU A 243 2.57 -13.71 20.79
CA GLU A 243 1.45 -14.24 19.98
C GLU A 243 1.80 -14.43 18.50
N LEU A 244 2.88 -13.80 18.02
CA LEU A 244 3.22 -13.74 16.60
C LEU A 244 4.63 -14.23 16.26
N HIS A 245 5.61 -14.15 17.16
CA HIS A 245 7.03 -14.33 16.82
C HIS A 245 7.29 -15.64 16.07
N ASP A 246 6.87 -16.77 16.63
CA ASP A 246 7.09 -18.09 16.05
C ASP A 246 6.31 -18.28 14.74
N SER A 247 5.05 -17.83 14.70
CA SER A 247 4.20 -17.89 13.50
C SER A 247 4.76 -17.07 12.34
N LEU A 248 5.25 -15.86 12.62
CA LEU A 248 5.89 -14.99 11.63
C LEU A 248 7.25 -15.53 11.19
N SER A 249 8.05 -16.07 12.13
CA SER A 249 9.34 -16.70 11.85
C SER A 249 9.17 -17.88 10.87
N HIS A 250 8.30 -18.84 11.21
CA HIS A 250 7.99 -19.97 10.34
C HIS A 250 7.36 -19.56 9.01
N LEU A 251 6.62 -18.45 8.94
CA LEU A 251 6.03 -17.95 7.70
C LEU A 251 7.07 -17.26 6.80
N ILE A 252 8.00 -16.49 7.38
CA ILE A 252 9.17 -15.94 6.66
C ILE A 252 10.03 -17.08 6.12
N ASP A 253 10.39 -18.06 6.97
CA ASP A 253 11.19 -19.22 6.56
C ASP A 253 10.48 -20.03 5.47
N SER A 254 9.17 -20.26 5.60
CA SER A 254 8.40 -20.95 4.56
C SER A 254 8.42 -20.21 3.22
N ILE A 255 8.34 -18.88 3.22
CA ILE A 255 8.39 -18.09 1.98
C ILE A 255 9.80 -18.10 1.40
N VAL A 256 10.83 -17.84 2.20
CA VAL A 256 12.23 -17.72 1.74
C VAL A 256 12.76 -19.06 1.22
N ASN A 257 12.39 -20.19 1.84
CA ASN A 257 12.76 -21.52 1.35
C ASN A 257 11.99 -21.94 0.08
N ASP A 258 10.82 -21.36 -0.18
CA ASP A 258 10.07 -21.54 -1.43
C ASP A 258 10.63 -20.67 -2.58
N LEU A 259 11.50 -19.68 -2.31
CA LEU A 259 12.14 -18.85 -3.34
C LEU A 259 13.30 -19.59 -4.03
N SER A 260 13.40 -19.44 -5.36
CA SER A 260 14.50 -20.02 -6.14
C SER A 260 14.89 -19.14 -7.34
N GLY A 261 16.00 -19.47 -8.00
CA GLY A 261 16.46 -18.79 -9.21
C GLY A 261 16.59 -17.27 -9.04
N ASN A 262 16.06 -16.51 -10.01
CA ASN A 262 16.14 -15.05 -10.02
C ASN A 262 15.30 -14.39 -8.92
N ALA A 263 14.24 -15.07 -8.41
CA ALA A 263 13.44 -14.55 -7.29
C ALA A 263 14.25 -14.53 -5.98
N LEU A 264 14.96 -15.63 -5.67
CA LEU A 264 15.84 -15.70 -4.50
C LEU A 264 17.00 -14.70 -4.61
N ARG A 265 17.59 -14.52 -5.81
CA ARG A 265 18.60 -13.48 -6.06
C ARG A 265 18.03 -12.08 -5.86
N PHE A 266 16.84 -11.79 -6.38
CA PHE A 266 16.18 -10.49 -6.20
C PHE A 266 15.89 -10.20 -4.71
N TYR A 267 15.42 -11.18 -3.95
CA TYR A 267 15.26 -11.09 -2.49
C TYR A 267 16.59 -10.72 -1.81
N HIS A 268 17.66 -11.49 -2.01
CA HIS A 268 18.96 -11.20 -1.39
C HIS A 268 19.54 -9.85 -1.82
N ARG A 269 19.46 -9.51 -3.12
CA ARG A 269 19.94 -8.24 -3.69
C ARG A 269 19.19 -7.05 -3.09
N GLN A 270 17.87 -7.13 -3.02
CA GLN A 270 16.99 -6.08 -2.47
C GLN A 270 17.18 -5.89 -0.96
N PHE A 271 17.16 -6.97 -0.18
CA PHE A 271 17.31 -6.87 1.28
C PHE A 271 18.71 -6.37 1.65
N SER A 272 19.78 -7.07 1.21
CA SER A 272 21.12 -6.70 1.65
C SER A 272 21.58 -5.31 1.18
N PHE A 273 21.11 -4.80 0.03
CA PHE A 273 21.36 -3.41 -0.37
C PHE A 273 20.74 -2.39 0.59
N PHE A 274 19.50 -2.61 1.05
CA PHE A 274 18.87 -1.71 2.01
C PHE A 274 19.28 -1.97 3.45
N ASP A 275 19.74 -3.18 3.80
CA ASP A 275 20.41 -3.45 5.07
C ASP A 275 21.76 -2.71 5.13
N ASP A 276 22.57 -2.72 4.04
CA ASP A 276 23.81 -1.92 3.91
C ASP A 276 23.53 -0.43 4.15
N VAL A 277 22.57 0.14 3.42
CA VAL A 277 22.18 1.56 3.55
C VAL A 277 21.65 1.89 4.96
N THR A 278 20.83 1.01 5.53
CA THR A 278 20.26 1.20 6.87
C THR A 278 21.34 1.12 7.96
N SER A 279 22.37 0.28 7.78
CA SER A 279 23.49 0.14 8.72
C SER A 279 24.25 1.45 8.99
N ILE A 280 24.26 2.38 8.00
CA ILE A 280 24.92 3.69 8.11
C ILE A 280 24.43 4.46 9.34
N SER A 281 23.12 4.41 9.64
CA SER A 281 22.53 5.08 10.82
C SER A 281 23.17 4.59 12.13
N GLY A 282 23.54 3.31 12.20
CA GLY A 282 24.27 2.73 13.33
C GLY A 282 25.73 3.19 13.39
N LYS A 283 26.43 3.22 12.25
CA LYS A 283 27.83 3.66 12.14
C LYS A 283 28.00 5.13 12.53
N ILE A 284 27.14 6.02 12.03
CA ILE A 284 27.23 7.47 12.30
C ILE A 284 26.73 7.86 13.71
N ARG A 285 26.16 6.92 14.47
CA ARG A 285 25.58 7.14 15.82
C ARG A 285 26.60 7.70 16.81
N SER A 286 27.85 7.23 16.71
CA SER A 286 28.98 7.59 17.58
C SER A 286 29.51 9.01 17.35
N PHE A 287 29.37 9.57 16.14
CA PHE A 287 29.95 10.86 15.78
C PHE A 287 29.15 12.04 16.37
N PRO A 288 29.81 13.11 16.88
CA PRO A 288 29.12 14.29 17.40
C PRO A 288 28.18 14.96 16.38
N LYS A 289 27.03 15.47 16.86
CA LYS A 289 26.05 16.17 16.03
C LYS A 289 26.68 17.38 15.32
N GLY A 290 26.24 17.65 14.09
CA GLY A 290 26.76 18.74 13.26
C GLY A 290 27.69 18.24 12.15
N LYS A 291 28.72 19.02 11.81
CA LYS A 291 29.58 18.78 10.63
C LYS A 291 30.24 17.40 10.64
N GLN A 292 30.77 16.94 11.78
CA GLN A 292 31.46 15.64 11.87
C GLN A 292 30.55 14.47 11.48
N ARG A 293 29.33 14.39 12.04
CA ARG A 293 28.34 13.38 11.65
C ARG A 293 27.86 13.54 10.20
N LYS A 294 27.77 14.76 9.65
CA LYS A 294 27.42 14.95 8.23
C LYS A 294 28.52 14.41 7.32
N ASN A 295 29.78 14.71 7.61
CA ASN A 295 30.91 14.19 6.84
C ASN A 295 30.96 12.67 6.89
N ALA A 296 30.94 12.06 8.09
CA ALA A 296 30.95 10.61 8.25
C ALA A 296 29.77 9.90 7.55
N LEU A 297 28.61 10.56 7.43
CA LEU A 297 27.48 10.07 6.64
C LEU A 297 27.75 10.10 5.13
N ILE A 298 28.39 11.15 4.62
CA ILE A 298 28.81 11.24 3.21
C ILE A 298 29.91 10.20 2.92
N ASP A 299 30.91 10.10 3.79
CA ASP A 299 32.02 9.16 3.67
C ASP A 299 31.51 7.70 3.62
N GLU A 300 30.55 7.32 4.48
CA GLU A 300 29.89 6.01 4.45
C GLU A 300 28.97 5.81 3.24
N LEU A 301 28.29 6.86 2.77
CA LEU A 301 27.40 6.78 1.60
C LEU A 301 28.18 6.59 0.30
N GLN A 302 29.41 7.12 0.20
CA GLN A 302 30.32 6.86 -0.91
C GLN A 302 30.77 5.38 -1.00
N LEU A 303 30.76 4.64 0.12
CA LEU A 303 31.07 3.20 0.13
C LEU A 303 29.91 2.34 -0.41
N ILE A 304 28.69 2.86 -0.50
CA ILE A 304 27.53 2.11 -0.98
C ILE A 304 27.60 1.92 -2.50
N ARG A 305 27.81 0.66 -2.89
CA ARG A 305 27.66 0.21 -4.28
C ARG A 305 26.18 0.03 -4.61
N LEU A 306 25.71 0.75 -5.62
CA LEU A 306 24.37 0.56 -6.18
C LEU A 306 24.24 -0.87 -6.74
N ARG A 307 23.09 -1.50 -6.50
CA ARG A 307 22.74 -2.79 -7.10
C ARG A 307 21.59 -2.60 -8.08
N LYS A 308 21.81 -2.95 -9.37
CA LYS A 308 20.82 -2.79 -10.45
C LYS A 308 19.58 -3.64 -10.15
N GLY A 309 18.38 -3.11 -10.42
CA GLY A 309 17.13 -3.83 -10.16
C GLY A 309 16.73 -3.90 -8.70
N CYS A 310 17.00 -2.83 -7.94
CA CYS A 310 16.46 -2.58 -6.61
C CYS A 310 15.45 -1.43 -6.65
N TYR A 311 14.48 -1.44 -5.75
CA TYR A 311 13.43 -0.41 -5.63
C TYR A 311 13.36 0.16 -4.22
N LEU A 312 12.77 1.33 -4.01
CA LEU A 312 12.66 1.91 -2.66
C LEU A 312 11.66 1.12 -1.78
N PRO A 313 12.03 0.62 -0.58
CA PRO A 313 11.09 -0.12 0.28
C PRO A 313 9.84 0.68 0.70
N SER A 314 9.91 2.01 0.64
CA SER A 314 8.81 2.95 0.89
C SER A 314 7.94 3.25 -0.35
N ASN A 315 8.37 2.91 -1.56
CA ASN A 315 7.61 3.02 -2.79
C ASN A 315 8.00 1.88 -3.76
N SER A 316 7.15 0.84 -3.84
CA SER A 316 7.36 -0.34 -4.68
C SER A 316 7.36 -0.07 -6.19
N GLU A 317 6.98 1.13 -6.63
CA GLU A 317 6.97 1.56 -8.03
C GLU A 317 8.21 2.37 -8.41
N ALA A 318 9.05 2.77 -7.44
CA ALA A 318 10.26 3.56 -7.66
C ALA A 318 11.50 2.66 -7.81
N LEU A 319 11.86 2.33 -9.05
CA LEU A 319 13.11 1.65 -9.40
C LEU A 319 14.30 2.58 -9.14
N VAL A 320 15.30 2.14 -8.39
CA VAL A 320 16.51 2.92 -8.10
C VAL A 320 17.50 2.84 -9.25
N LEU A 321 17.86 4.00 -9.80
CA LEU A 321 18.83 4.18 -10.88
C LEU A 321 20.19 4.71 -10.40
N ASP A 322 20.23 5.57 -9.36
CA ASP A 322 21.46 5.98 -8.68
C ASP A 322 21.18 6.55 -7.28
N ILE A 323 22.25 6.80 -6.51
CA ILE A 323 22.26 7.41 -5.18
C ILE A 323 23.06 8.71 -5.24
N ASP A 324 22.50 9.79 -4.71
CA ASP A 324 23.23 11.04 -4.52
C ASP A 324 24.22 10.90 -3.36
N ARG A 325 25.51 10.80 -3.70
CA ARG A 325 26.59 10.56 -2.73
C ARG A 325 27.06 11.85 -2.05
N ASP A 326 26.69 13.01 -2.58
CA ASP A 326 27.06 14.33 -2.03
C ASP A 326 25.92 14.93 -1.16
N PHE A 327 24.67 14.58 -1.45
CA PHE A 327 23.50 14.97 -0.67
C PHE A 327 23.10 13.92 0.37
N ALA A 328 23.61 14.09 1.59
CA ALA A 328 23.10 13.39 2.77
C ALA A 328 22.94 14.35 3.95
N VAL A 329 21.87 14.19 4.74
CA VAL A 329 21.54 15.06 5.88
C VAL A 329 21.16 14.24 7.12
N PRO A 330 21.97 14.22 8.20
CA PRO A 330 21.58 13.60 9.45
C PRO A 330 20.53 14.46 10.15
N LEU A 331 19.42 13.86 10.58
CA LEU A 331 18.31 14.57 11.19
C LEU A 331 18.61 14.92 12.66
N GLN A 332 17.98 15.98 13.17
CA GLN A 332 18.30 16.53 14.49
C GLN A 332 17.80 15.66 15.67
N SER A 333 16.74 14.88 15.45
CA SER A 333 16.05 14.06 16.45
C SER A 333 16.77 12.73 16.77
N ALA A 334 16.57 12.26 18.01
CA ALA A 334 16.96 10.95 18.54
C ALA A 334 18.46 10.65 18.71
N ALA A 335 18.72 9.66 19.58
CA ALA A 335 20.03 9.05 19.83
C ALA A 335 20.40 7.97 18.81
N LYS A 336 19.52 7.69 17.83
CA LYS A 336 19.62 6.63 16.81
C LYS A 336 20.17 7.12 15.46
N ALA A 337 20.36 8.44 15.34
CA ALA A 337 20.97 9.14 14.19
C ALA A 337 20.34 8.90 12.79
N PRO A 338 19.00 8.96 12.64
CA PRO A 338 18.35 8.80 11.34
C PRO A 338 18.78 9.87 10.34
N PHE A 339 18.75 9.55 9.04
CA PHE A 339 19.26 10.42 7.99
C PHE A 339 18.37 10.46 6.74
N LEU A 340 18.43 11.58 6.02
CA LEU A 340 17.86 11.78 4.70
C LEU A 340 18.94 11.52 3.64
N SER A 341 18.61 10.73 2.62
CA SER A 341 19.39 10.55 1.39
C SER A 341 18.48 10.71 0.16
N ARG A 342 19.06 10.86 -1.02
CA ARG A 342 18.35 11.16 -2.28
C ARG A 342 18.75 10.15 -3.35
N PHE A 343 17.77 9.60 -4.06
CA PHE A 343 17.92 8.54 -5.05
C PHE A 343 17.37 9.02 -6.38
N LYS A 344 18.09 8.75 -7.47
CA LYS A 344 17.52 8.90 -8.81
C LYS A 344 16.64 7.67 -9.02
N VAL A 345 15.36 7.87 -9.28
CA VAL A 345 14.40 6.79 -9.47
C VAL A 345 13.61 6.96 -10.75
N LYS A 346 13.21 5.85 -11.36
CA LYS A 346 12.20 5.83 -12.42
C LYS A 346 10.93 5.19 -11.87
N THR A 347 9.80 5.86 -12.05
CA THR A 347 8.49 5.29 -11.76
C THR A 347 8.16 4.23 -12.81
N MET A 348 7.68 3.07 -12.38
CA MET A 348 7.25 1.96 -13.24
C MET A 348 6.02 1.29 -12.65
N ALA A 349 5.14 0.75 -13.48
CA ALA A 349 3.99 0.01 -12.96
C ALA A 349 4.46 -1.25 -12.21
N PHE A 350 3.74 -1.63 -11.15
CA PHE A 350 4.08 -2.75 -10.25
C PHE A 350 4.56 -4.03 -10.98
N ASN A 351 3.79 -4.48 -11.99
CA ASN A 351 4.10 -5.68 -12.77
C ASN A 351 5.33 -5.50 -13.68
N GLU A 352 5.60 -4.29 -14.18
CA GLU A 352 6.76 -4.00 -15.03
C GLU A 352 8.05 -4.01 -14.22
N LEU A 353 8.02 -3.40 -13.03
CA LEU A 353 9.16 -3.34 -12.12
C LEU A 353 9.55 -4.74 -11.63
N GLU A 354 8.56 -5.58 -11.29
CA GLU A 354 8.80 -6.98 -10.91
C GLU A 354 9.43 -7.77 -12.06
N ASN A 355 8.87 -7.66 -13.28
CA ASN A 355 9.41 -8.31 -14.46
C ASN A 355 10.82 -7.81 -14.83
N PHE A 356 11.12 -6.53 -14.65
CA PHE A 356 12.45 -5.96 -14.87
C PHE A 356 13.46 -6.50 -13.84
N ALA A 357 13.11 -6.45 -12.56
CA ALA A 357 13.98 -6.91 -11.48
C ALA A 357 14.31 -8.43 -11.55
N LEU A 358 13.36 -9.24 -12.04
CA LEU A 358 13.53 -10.68 -12.28
C LEU A 358 14.33 -11.02 -13.55
N LYS A 359 14.39 -10.13 -14.55
CA LYS A 359 15.21 -10.32 -15.76
C LYS A 359 16.69 -9.97 -15.57
N ILE A 360 17.04 -9.31 -14.47
CA ILE A 360 18.43 -8.96 -14.16
C ILE A 360 19.17 -10.20 -13.66
N GLU A 361 19.80 -10.89 -14.61
CA GLU A 361 20.89 -11.82 -14.34
C GLU A 361 22.08 -11.05 -13.74
N GLU A 362 22.55 -11.51 -12.58
CA GLU A 362 23.88 -11.13 -12.09
C GLU A 362 24.94 -11.78 -12.97
N LYS A 363 25.33 -11.08 -14.05
CA LYS A 363 26.68 -11.19 -14.58
C LYS A 363 27.63 -10.78 -13.46
N ASN A 364 28.71 -11.55 -13.26
CA ASN A 364 29.75 -11.17 -12.33
C ASN A 364 30.47 -9.94 -12.87
N ASP A 365 30.13 -8.74 -12.37
CA ASP A 365 30.78 -7.46 -12.68
C ASP A 365 32.21 -7.42 -12.06
N LEU A 366 33.07 -8.30 -12.57
CA LEU A 366 34.52 -8.41 -12.32
C LEU A 366 35.35 -8.19 -13.61
N SER A 367 34.71 -7.77 -14.70
CA SER A 367 35.34 -7.59 -16.02
C SER A 367 35.36 -6.13 -16.49
N GLU A 368 35.38 -5.16 -15.59
CA GLU A 368 35.57 -3.75 -15.93
C GLU A 368 36.38 -2.98 -14.87
N SER A 369 37.65 -3.37 -14.73
CA SER A 369 38.71 -2.59 -14.08
C SER A 369 40.05 -2.95 -14.72
N ASN A 370 40.82 -1.93 -15.10
CA ASN A 370 42.06 -2.12 -15.85
C ASN A 370 43.18 -2.70 -14.98
N ASP A 371 43.75 -3.83 -15.37
CA ASP A 371 45.09 -4.23 -14.91
C ASP A 371 45.92 -4.92 -16.00
N ASN A 372 46.34 -4.13 -17.00
CA ASN A 372 47.46 -4.48 -17.88
C ASN A 372 48.79 -4.37 -17.11
N LYS A 373 48.93 -5.15 -16.02
CA LYS A 373 50.11 -5.23 -15.13
C LYS A 373 50.02 -6.43 -14.16
N ILE A 374 50.41 -7.61 -14.63
CA ILE A 374 51.24 -8.61 -13.90
C ILE A 374 51.66 -9.67 -14.94
N GLU A 375 52.82 -9.45 -15.56
CA GLU A 375 53.50 -10.44 -16.39
C GLU A 375 54.85 -10.79 -15.75
N LYS A 376 54.79 -11.41 -14.57
CA LYS A 376 55.89 -12.17 -13.93
C LYS A 376 55.40 -12.85 -12.65
N CYS A 377 56.04 -13.97 -12.35
CA CYS A 377 55.59 -14.99 -11.40
C CYS A 377 54.31 -15.70 -11.89
N GLU A 378 54.26 -17.03 -12.04
CA GLU A 378 55.20 -18.09 -11.64
C GLU A 378 55.45 -19.04 -12.82
N ASN A 379 56.72 -19.39 -13.08
CA ASN A 379 57.10 -20.32 -14.15
C ASN A 379 58.17 -21.33 -13.69
N LEU A 380 57.91 -21.92 -12.52
CA LEU A 380 58.50 -23.15 -11.97
C LEU A 380 57.31 -23.92 -11.37
N THR A 381 57.02 -25.19 -11.67
CA THR A 381 57.93 -26.34 -11.84
C THR A 381 57.40 -27.33 -12.90
N LYS A 382 58.21 -28.32 -13.31
CA LYS A 382 58.00 -29.18 -14.50
C LYS A 382 57.40 -30.57 -14.22
N ASN A 383 56.87 -31.19 -15.29
CA ASN A 383 56.53 -32.62 -15.47
C ASN A 383 55.25 -33.06 -14.70
N VAL A 384 54.47 -34.07 -15.11
CA VAL A 384 54.71 -35.36 -15.82
C VAL A 384 53.53 -35.60 -16.80
N GLN A 385 53.71 -35.65 -18.14
CA GLN A 385 54.21 -36.75 -19.01
C GLN A 385 53.08 -37.55 -19.71
N ASN A 386 52.97 -37.39 -21.03
CA ASN A 386 52.36 -38.26 -22.07
C ASN A 386 51.05 -39.04 -21.81
N CYS A 387 50.03 -38.81 -22.66
CA CYS A 387 49.57 -39.90 -23.54
C CYS A 387 48.80 -39.48 -24.81
N SER A 388 48.97 -40.32 -25.84
CA SER A 388 48.26 -40.49 -27.13
C SER A 388 46.77 -40.09 -27.20
N GLY A 389 46.22 -39.63 -28.34
CA GLY A 389 46.84 -39.38 -29.67
C GLY A 389 45.87 -39.56 -30.88
N LYS A 390 46.42 -39.33 -32.10
CA LYS A 390 45.85 -39.54 -33.46
C LYS A 390 44.76 -38.59 -34.00
N MET A 391 45.02 -38.12 -35.23
CA MET A 391 44.08 -37.52 -36.19
C MET A 391 43.14 -38.57 -36.82
N ILE A 392 41.97 -38.13 -37.31
CA ILE A 392 41.43 -38.46 -38.65
C ILE A 392 40.88 -37.16 -39.26
N ASN A 393 40.78 -37.07 -40.61
CA ASN A 393 40.62 -35.81 -41.34
C ASN A 393 39.58 -35.88 -42.48
N SER A 394 38.82 -34.80 -42.66
CA SER A 394 38.23 -34.28 -43.91
C SER A 394 37.14 -35.05 -44.71
N LYS A 395 36.28 -34.24 -45.37
CA LYS A 395 35.49 -34.51 -46.61
C LYS A 395 34.27 -35.45 -46.49
N SER A 396 33.20 -35.31 -47.30
CA SER A 396 32.88 -34.33 -48.38
C SER A 396 31.33 -34.04 -48.43
N GLU A 397 30.67 -33.37 -49.39
CA GLU A 397 30.99 -32.85 -50.75
C GLU A 397 30.19 -31.54 -51.07
N LEU A 398 29.64 -31.36 -52.27
CA LEU A 398 28.94 -30.17 -52.80
C LEU A 398 27.87 -30.55 -53.86
N LYS A 399 27.03 -29.56 -54.23
CA LYS A 399 26.25 -29.33 -55.49
C LYS A 399 24.72 -29.25 -55.32
N ASP A 400 24.10 -28.09 -55.56
CA ASP A 400 23.56 -27.52 -56.85
C ASP A 400 22.07 -27.95 -57.02
N GLU A 401 21.12 -27.23 -57.64
CA GLU A 401 20.95 -25.88 -58.25
C GLU A 401 19.42 -25.64 -58.42
N SER A 402 18.79 -24.52 -58.81
CA SER A 402 19.12 -23.11 -59.12
C SER A 402 17.80 -22.29 -59.16
N SER A 403 17.83 -20.96 -59.43
CA SER A 403 16.69 -20.06 -59.85
C SER A 403 15.53 -19.84 -58.85
N ASP A 404 14.85 -18.69 -58.77
CA ASP A 404 14.94 -17.35 -59.41
C ASP A 404 14.17 -16.35 -58.49
N ASN A 405 14.23 -15.02 -58.53
CA ASN A 405 15.16 -13.96 -58.96
C ASN A 405 14.37 -12.62 -58.79
N THR A 406 15.01 -11.47 -58.98
CA THR A 406 14.41 -10.10 -58.98
C THR A 406 13.91 -9.56 -57.62
N ASN A 407 14.18 -8.30 -57.23
CA ASN A 407 15.13 -7.34 -57.81
C ASN A 407 15.65 -6.27 -56.82
N SER A 408 16.76 -5.65 -57.25
CA SER A 408 17.28 -4.29 -57.00
C SER A 408 16.44 -3.25 -56.23
N GLU A 409 17.01 -2.27 -55.51
CA GLU A 409 18.43 -1.92 -55.26
C GLU A 409 18.63 -0.98 -54.05
N ASN A 410 19.81 -1.09 -53.42
CA ASN A 410 20.70 -0.03 -52.90
C ASN A 410 20.22 1.46 -52.98
N LEU A 411 20.48 2.34 -52.00
CA LEU A 411 21.83 2.81 -51.61
C LEU A 411 21.87 3.73 -50.35
N THR A 412 22.80 3.46 -49.42
CA THR A 412 23.53 4.40 -48.49
C THR A 412 22.87 5.49 -47.60
N ARG A 413 23.40 5.53 -46.34
CA ARG A 413 23.99 6.67 -45.58
C ARG A 413 23.23 7.38 -44.41
N THR A 414 23.67 7.00 -43.20
CA THR A 414 24.19 7.88 -42.11
C THR A 414 23.31 8.97 -41.46
N SER A 415 22.61 8.59 -40.39
CA SER A 415 22.76 9.11 -39.00
C SER A 415 22.27 7.94 -38.07
N PHE A 416 22.65 7.74 -36.80
CA PHE A 416 22.76 8.63 -35.64
C PHE A 416 21.44 9.36 -35.31
N ASP A 417 21.16 9.48 -34.01
CA ASP A 417 19.98 10.09 -33.37
C ASP A 417 18.71 9.21 -33.33
N ASP A 418 18.66 8.31 -32.34
CA ASP A 418 17.46 7.51 -31.92
C ASP A 418 17.50 7.16 -30.40
N GLU A 419 18.13 8.01 -29.55
CA GLU A 419 18.26 7.81 -28.08
C GLU A 419 17.48 8.84 -27.22
N GLU A 420 16.67 9.73 -27.82
CA GLU A 420 16.00 10.83 -27.08
C GLU A 420 14.52 10.61 -26.69
N GLU A 421 14.01 9.37 -26.66
CA GLU A 421 12.57 9.10 -26.38
C GLU A 421 12.28 8.17 -25.17
N SER A 422 12.78 8.48 -23.96
CA SER A 422 12.12 8.04 -22.69
C SER A 422 12.51 8.81 -21.40
N ASN A 423 13.05 10.02 -21.49
CA ASN A 423 13.71 10.72 -20.37
C ASN A 423 12.77 11.47 -19.40
N LEU A 424 11.45 11.23 -19.46
CA LEU A 424 10.43 12.01 -18.74
C LEU A 424 10.11 11.53 -17.32
N ASP A 425 10.42 10.28 -16.99
CA ASP A 425 10.01 9.62 -15.73
C ASP A 425 11.12 9.52 -14.65
N GLU A 426 12.31 10.10 -14.90
CA GLU A 426 13.45 10.02 -13.98
C GLU A 426 13.48 11.20 -12.99
N ILE A 427 13.12 10.92 -11.73
CA ILE A 427 13.01 11.92 -10.66
C ILE A 427 14.00 11.66 -9.52
N TRP A 428 14.41 12.72 -8.82
CA TRP A 428 15.20 12.60 -7.58
C TRP A 428 14.27 12.48 -6.37
N GLN A 429 14.00 11.26 -5.91
CA GLN A 429 13.19 11.00 -4.71
C GLN A 429 14.05 10.98 -3.45
N SER A 430 13.67 11.72 -2.42
CA SER A 430 14.33 11.68 -1.11
C SER A 430 13.67 10.66 -0.17
N ALA A 431 14.49 9.91 0.56
CA ALA A 431 14.06 8.90 1.54
C ALA A 431 14.77 9.10 2.89
N ILE A 432 14.03 8.87 3.98
CA ILE A 432 14.57 8.91 5.35
C ILE A 432 14.76 7.47 5.84
N PHE A 433 15.98 7.13 6.24
CA PHE A 433 16.28 5.88 6.92
C PHE A 433 16.31 6.10 8.43
N LYS A 434 15.64 5.19 9.14
CA LYS A 434 15.53 5.17 10.60
C LYS A 434 15.87 3.78 11.10
N VAL A 435 16.75 3.68 12.09
CA VAL A 435 17.04 2.44 12.81
C VAL A 435 16.38 2.51 14.18
N GLY A 436 15.59 1.48 14.50
CA GLY A 436 14.95 1.33 15.80
C GLY A 436 13.95 2.43 16.16
N ASP A 437 13.30 3.11 15.22
CA ASP A 437 12.08 3.89 15.50
C ASP A 437 10.86 3.05 15.08
N ASP A 438 9.76 3.05 15.83
CA ASP A 438 8.52 2.34 15.43
C ASP A 438 7.87 2.91 14.16
N VAL A 439 8.23 2.36 13.00
CA VAL A 439 7.66 2.70 11.69
C VAL A 439 6.23 2.19 11.46
N ARG A 440 5.70 1.29 12.31
CA ARG A 440 4.36 0.71 12.16
C ARG A 440 3.29 1.79 12.33
N GLN A 441 3.45 2.65 13.34
CA GLN A 441 2.55 3.77 13.61
C GLN A 441 2.51 4.76 12.45
N VAL A 442 3.67 5.08 11.88
CA VAL A 442 3.78 5.96 10.70
C VAL A 442 3.10 5.34 9.48
N ARG A 443 3.27 4.04 9.23
CA ARG A 443 2.61 3.35 8.11
C ARG A 443 1.08 3.32 8.31
N ILE A 444 0.57 3.08 9.52
CA ILE A 444 -0.87 3.15 9.82
C ILE A 444 -1.44 4.55 9.56
N ILE A 445 -0.78 5.61 10.02
CA ILE A 445 -1.23 7.00 9.78
C ILE A 445 -1.22 7.32 8.28
N LYS A 446 -0.17 6.90 7.55
CA LYS A 446 -0.06 7.08 6.09
C LYS A 446 -1.20 6.37 5.35
N LEU A 447 -1.53 5.12 5.70
CA LEU A 447 -2.69 4.41 5.13
C LEU A 447 -4.01 5.15 5.38
N ILE A 448 -4.22 5.71 6.58
CA ILE A 448 -5.44 6.48 6.89
C ILE A 448 -5.51 7.76 6.04
N VAL A 449 -4.41 8.51 5.93
CA VAL A 449 -4.33 9.73 5.10
C VAL A 449 -4.57 9.42 3.62
N ASP A 450 -3.98 8.34 3.11
CA ASP A 450 -4.11 7.95 1.70
C ASP A 450 -5.54 7.48 1.39
N HIS A 451 -6.19 6.78 2.31
CA HIS A 451 -7.61 6.41 2.20
C HIS A 451 -8.59 7.60 2.23
N PHE A 452 -8.14 8.80 2.63
CA PHE A 452 -8.89 10.06 2.52
C PHE A 452 -8.37 10.99 1.41
N SER A 453 -7.36 10.55 0.64
CA SER A 453 -6.78 11.29 -0.49
C SER A 453 -7.29 10.80 -1.86
N TYR A 454 -8.05 9.71 -1.87
CA TYR A 454 -8.86 9.18 -2.97
C TYR A 454 -10.36 9.39 -2.66
#